data_AF-A0A846J0Z0-F1
#
_entry.id   AF-A0A846J0Z0-F1
#
_cell.length_a   1.000
_cell.length_b   1.000
_cell.length_c   1.000
_cell.angle_alpha   90.00
_cell.angle_beta   90.00
_cell.angle_gamma   90.00
#
_symmetry.space_group_name_H-M   'P 1'
#
loop_
_entity.id
_entity.type
_entity.pdbx_description
1 polymer ?
#
loop_
_entity_poly.entity_id
_entity_poly.type
_entity_poly.pdbx_seq_one_letter_code
_entity_poly.pdbx_strand_id
1 'polypeptide(L)'
;MKNNKDETSYSISMKQDILCLMMAYDEYIKDIKCENDKIYIVMESGKKILYDDKKNKNFEEKIYNSDIQDMMEQIYPLDTTGKLMDKDFDPGRFRVYSLLEDVYGNNSSTIEKNLKNVNTPYGTVQFNNNGKAAESLKNVLYELHGISKNNGKLNSYIYPLNGTFNYRHIAGTNLLSPHAFGIAIDLVRDNRDYWKWATESQGQERIASYPKEIVETFEKNNFIWGGKWNHFDTLHFEYRPEIIMKAKYFNNNDKIKDPWYKGATLEDKQVKDYVDKINKALK
;
A
#
# COMPACT_ATOMS: atom_id res chain seq x y z
N MET A 1 -33.06 -1.17 12.37
CA MET A 1 -32.58 -0.06 11.51
C MET A 1 -31.07 0.19 11.62
N LYS A 2 -30.42 0.10 12.80
CA LYS A 2 -28.95 0.13 12.90
C LYS A 2 -28.25 -1.04 12.19
N ASN A 3 -28.67 -2.29 12.44
CA ASN A 3 -28.06 -3.48 11.83
C ASN A 3 -28.01 -3.44 10.30
N ASN A 4 -29.10 -3.05 9.62
CA ASN A 4 -29.11 -3.00 8.15
C ASN A 4 -28.16 -1.94 7.58
N LYS A 5 -27.92 -0.83 8.29
CA LYS A 5 -27.03 0.24 7.79
C LYS A 5 -25.56 -0.20 7.91
N ASP A 6 -25.23 -0.87 9.01
CA ASP A 6 -23.87 -1.38 9.27
C ASP A 6 -23.54 -2.56 8.33
N GLU A 7 -24.48 -3.47 8.09
CA GLU A 7 -24.35 -4.55 7.09
C GLU A 7 -24.22 -4.00 5.65
N THR A 8 -25.00 -2.96 5.31
CA THR A 8 -24.90 -2.30 4.00
C THR A 8 -23.54 -1.61 3.83
N SER A 9 -23.05 -0.93 4.87
CA SER A 9 -21.74 -0.28 4.84
C SER A 9 -20.61 -1.30 4.68
N TYR A 10 -20.65 -2.39 5.45
CA TYR A 10 -19.68 -3.48 5.34
C TYR A 10 -19.67 -4.09 3.94
N SER A 11 -20.84 -4.41 3.38
CA SER A 11 -20.96 -5.00 2.04
C SER A 11 -20.38 -4.09 0.95
N ILE A 12 -20.62 -2.79 1.05
CA ILE A 12 -20.07 -1.80 0.12
C ILE A 12 -18.54 -1.71 0.24
N SER A 13 -18.01 -1.56 1.46
CA SER A 13 -16.56 -1.49 1.69
C SER A 13 -15.85 -2.74 1.18
N MET A 14 -16.41 -3.92 1.44
CA MET A 14 -15.89 -5.18 0.92
C MET A 14 -15.82 -5.23 -0.60
N LYS A 15 -16.90 -4.84 -1.30
CA LYS A 15 -16.89 -4.79 -2.77
C LYS A 15 -15.85 -3.81 -3.31
N GLN A 16 -15.69 -2.65 -2.66
CA GLN A 16 -14.70 -1.64 -3.01
C GLN A 16 -13.27 -2.14 -2.79
N ASP A 17 -12.99 -2.79 -1.66
CA ASP A 17 -11.69 -3.37 -1.34
C ASP A 17 -11.28 -4.40 -2.39
N ILE A 18 -12.18 -5.32 -2.71
CA ILE A 18 -11.96 -6.37 -3.70
C ILE A 18 -11.71 -5.76 -5.08
N LEU A 19 -12.47 -4.73 -5.47
CA LEU A 19 -12.24 -4.03 -6.73
C LEU A 19 -10.84 -3.39 -6.78
N CYS A 20 -10.42 -2.71 -5.71
CA CYS A 20 -9.08 -2.12 -5.63
C CYS A 20 -7.97 -3.17 -5.72
N LEU A 21 -8.14 -4.33 -5.08
CA LEU A 21 -7.20 -5.44 -5.19
C LEU A 21 -7.12 -5.98 -6.61
N MET A 22 -8.26 -6.24 -7.26
CA MET A 22 -8.28 -6.74 -8.64
C MET A 22 -7.67 -5.75 -9.64
N MET A 23 -7.82 -4.44 -9.40
CA MET A 23 -7.17 -3.40 -10.22
C MET A 23 -5.67 -3.32 -9.95
N ALA A 24 -5.25 -3.46 -8.70
CA ALA A 24 -3.85 -3.40 -8.28
C ALA A 24 -3.03 -4.62 -8.72
N TYR A 25 -3.68 -5.79 -8.77
CA TYR A 25 -3.06 -7.09 -9.00
C TYR A 25 -3.80 -7.85 -10.10
N ASP A 26 -4.07 -7.17 -11.21
CA ASP A 26 -4.84 -7.68 -12.37
C ASP A 26 -4.31 -8.99 -12.95
N GLU A 27 -2.99 -9.15 -13.03
CA GLU A 27 -2.33 -10.36 -13.51
C GLU A 27 -2.28 -11.50 -12.47
N TYR A 28 -2.64 -11.22 -11.21
CA TYR A 28 -2.47 -12.17 -10.10
C TYR A 28 -3.79 -12.57 -9.45
N ILE A 29 -4.83 -11.73 -9.50
CA ILE A 29 -6.14 -12.03 -8.91
C ILE A 29 -7.10 -12.48 -10.01
N LYS A 30 -7.48 -13.75 -9.92
CA LYS A 30 -8.30 -14.43 -10.91
C LYS A 30 -9.79 -14.24 -10.66
N ASP A 31 -10.23 -14.51 -9.44
CA ASP A 31 -11.65 -14.67 -9.12
C ASP A 31 -11.97 -14.39 -7.66
N ILE A 32 -13.27 -14.40 -7.34
CA ILE A 32 -13.80 -14.26 -5.98
C ILE A 32 -14.67 -15.48 -5.70
N LYS A 33 -14.49 -16.09 -4.52
CA LYS A 33 -15.25 -17.28 -4.14
C LYS A 33 -15.96 -17.09 -2.81
N CYS A 34 -17.24 -17.48 -2.78
CA CYS A 34 -18.03 -17.59 -1.55
C CYS A 34 -18.14 -19.06 -1.16
N GLU A 35 -17.62 -19.42 0.01
CA GLU A 35 -17.69 -20.77 0.58
C GLU A 35 -17.97 -20.68 2.08
N ASN A 36 -18.99 -21.39 2.58
CA ASN A 36 -19.35 -21.43 4.01
C ASN A 36 -19.46 -20.02 4.64
N ASP A 37 -20.20 -19.13 3.99
CA ASP A 37 -20.39 -17.73 4.40
C ASP A 37 -19.11 -16.89 4.51
N LYS A 38 -18.00 -17.37 3.92
CA LYS A 38 -16.73 -16.65 3.82
C LYS A 38 -16.42 -16.30 2.38
N ILE A 39 -15.76 -15.16 2.22
CA ILE A 39 -15.36 -14.62 0.92
C ILE A 39 -13.86 -14.74 0.79
N TYR A 40 -13.42 -15.24 -0.36
CA TYR A 40 -12.02 -15.47 -0.68
C TYR A 40 -11.66 -14.77 -1.98
N ILE A 41 -10.51 -14.11 -1.99
CA ILE A 41 -9.80 -13.75 -3.22
C ILE A 41 -9.09 -15.00 -3.73
N VAL A 42 -9.29 -15.34 -5.00
CA VAL A 42 -8.63 -16.45 -5.67
C VAL A 42 -7.51 -15.92 -6.54
N MET A 43 -6.28 -16.29 -6.21
CA MET A 43 -5.09 -15.94 -6.98
C MET A 43 -4.97 -16.81 -8.23
N GLU A 44 -4.22 -16.36 -9.24
CA GLU A 44 -3.89 -17.16 -10.44
C GLU A 44 -3.08 -18.43 -10.10
N SER A 45 -2.32 -18.41 -8.99
CA SER A 45 -1.67 -19.59 -8.43
C SER A 45 -2.65 -20.67 -7.92
N GLY A 46 -3.93 -20.33 -7.79
CA GLY A 46 -4.97 -21.15 -7.15
C GLY A 46 -5.07 -20.96 -5.64
N LYS A 47 -4.18 -20.17 -5.03
CA LYS A 47 -4.26 -19.82 -3.61
C LYS A 47 -5.55 -19.05 -3.33
N LYS A 48 -6.23 -19.39 -2.24
CA LYS A 48 -7.39 -18.66 -1.70
C LYS A 48 -6.97 -17.85 -0.49
N ILE A 49 -7.25 -16.56 -0.51
CA ILE A 49 -6.94 -15.62 0.58
C ILE A 49 -8.26 -15.13 1.17
N LEU A 50 -8.45 -15.33 2.46
CA LEU A 50 -9.66 -14.92 3.17
C LEU A 50 -9.79 -13.39 3.17
N TYR A 51 -11.00 -12.89 2.87
CA TYR A 51 -11.28 -11.45 2.95
C TYR A 51 -11.32 -10.98 4.41
N ASP A 52 -12.17 -11.58 5.24
CA ASP A 52 -12.43 -11.16 6.61
C ASP A 52 -12.69 -12.39 7.50
N ASP A 53 -11.96 -12.50 8.62
CA ASP A 53 -12.13 -13.57 9.61
C ASP A 53 -13.19 -13.31 10.69
N LYS A 54 -13.80 -12.11 10.66
CA LYS A 54 -14.86 -11.62 11.56
C LYS A 54 -14.45 -11.47 13.01
N LYS A 55 -13.15 -11.50 13.33
CA LYS A 55 -12.67 -11.29 14.70
C LYS A 55 -12.44 -9.81 14.96
N ASN A 56 -12.77 -9.39 16.18
CA ASN A 56 -12.33 -8.10 16.69
C ASN A 56 -10.86 -8.20 17.08
N LYS A 57 -9.98 -7.61 16.27
CA LYS A 57 -8.53 -7.57 16.48
C LYS A 57 -8.10 -6.20 16.97
N ASN A 58 -7.24 -6.14 17.98
CA ASN A 58 -6.54 -4.91 18.37
C ASN A 58 -5.41 -4.57 17.37
N PHE A 59 -4.78 -3.41 17.52
CA PHE A 59 -3.72 -2.94 16.61
C PHE A 59 -2.57 -3.95 16.44
N GLU A 60 -2.07 -4.53 17.53
CA GLU A 60 -0.98 -5.51 17.49
C GLU A 60 -1.43 -6.83 16.86
N GLU A 61 -2.65 -7.29 17.18
CA GLU A 61 -3.22 -8.49 16.55
C GLU A 61 -3.36 -8.33 15.02
N LYS A 62 -3.73 -7.14 14.54
CA LYS A 62 -3.77 -6.82 13.11
C LYS A 62 -2.39 -6.81 12.46
N ILE A 63 -1.34 -6.40 13.18
CA ILE A 63 0.05 -6.46 12.65
C ILE A 63 0.48 -7.91 12.39
N TYR A 64 0.13 -8.85 13.27
CA TYR A 64 0.59 -10.25 13.16
C TYR A 64 -0.39 -11.18 12.44
N ASN A 65 -1.70 -10.88 12.45
CA ASN A 65 -2.76 -11.76 11.97
C ASN A 65 -3.77 -11.02 11.06
N SER A 66 -3.27 -10.09 10.24
CA SER A 66 -4.08 -9.34 9.27
C SER A 66 -4.78 -10.28 8.28
N ASP A 67 -6.07 -10.04 8.06
CA ASP A 67 -6.75 -10.43 6.82
C ASP A 67 -6.85 -9.22 5.86
N ILE A 68 -7.52 -9.41 4.72
CA ILE A 68 -7.64 -8.37 3.69
C ILE A 68 -8.47 -7.19 4.20
N GLN A 69 -9.52 -7.45 4.99
CA GLN A 69 -10.36 -6.41 5.56
C GLN A 69 -9.53 -5.52 6.50
N ASP A 70 -8.72 -6.11 7.38
CA ASP A 70 -7.79 -5.35 8.23
C ASP A 70 -6.81 -4.52 7.39
N MET A 71 -6.18 -5.13 6.37
CA MET A 71 -5.20 -4.47 5.49
C MET A 71 -5.76 -3.25 4.78
N MET A 72 -7.03 -3.30 4.40
CA MET A 72 -7.70 -2.25 3.64
C MET A 72 -8.44 -1.25 4.56
N GLU A 73 -8.63 -1.54 5.85
CA GLU A 73 -9.51 -0.80 6.76
C GLU A 73 -9.20 0.69 6.83
N GLN A 74 -7.92 1.05 7.02
CA GLN A 74 -7.48 2.43 7.20
C GLN A 74 -7.32 3.12 5.84
N ILE A 75 -8.14 4.14 5.58
CA ILE A 75 -8.05 4.95 4.36
C ILE A 75 -6.77 5.80 4.40
N TYR A 76 -5.86 5.55 3.46
CA TYR A 76 -4.65 6.37 3.32
C TYR A 76 -4.99 7.81 2.91
N PRO A 77 -4.57 8.84 3.67
CA PRO A 77 -4.85 10.23 3.32
C PRO A 77 -3.95 10.66 2.16
N LEU A 78 -4.53 11.10 1.04
CA LEU A 78 -3.75 11.64 -0.08
C LEU A 78 -3.23 13.05 0.21
N ASP A 79 -3.96 13.85 0.99
CA ASP A 79 -3.49 15.17 1.38
C ASP A 79 -2.34 15.08 2.40
N THR A 80 -1.29 15.88 2.19
CA THR A 80 -0.18 15.99 3.14
C THR A 80 -0.48 17.11 4.13
N THR A 81 -0.92 16.75 5.33
CA THR A 81 -1.30 17.72 6.39
C THR A 81 -0.09 18.30 7.15
N GLY A 82 1.08 17.67 6.99
CA GLY A 82 2.27 18.00 7.78
C GLY A 82 2.13 17.63 9.26
N LYS A 83 1.15 16.79 9.64
CA LYS A 83 0.89 16.37 11.02
C LYS A 83 1.13 14.89 11.20
N LEU A 84 1.67 14.52 12.37
CA LEU A 84 1.71 13.14 12.82
C LEU A 84 0.27 12.60 12.93
N MET A 85 0.07 11.37 12.49
CA MET A 85 -1.25 10.74 12.53
C MET A 85 -1.67 10.37 13.95
N ASP A 86 -2.98 10.29 14.15
CA ASP A 86 -3.58 9.86 15.42
C ASP A 86 -3.10 8.46 15.83
N LYS A 87 -3.12 8.19 17.14
CA LYS A 87 -2.70 6.92 17.72
C LYS A 87 -3.29 5.72 16.95
N ASP A 88 -2.43 4.75 16.63
CA ASP A 88 -2.77 3.49 15.97
C ASP A 88 -3.32 3.65 14.53
N PHE A 89 -3.15 4.82 13.91
CA PHE A 89 -3.46 5.09 12.50
C PHE A 89 -2.20 5.00 11.62
N ASP A 90 -1.99 3.83 11.01
CA ASP A 90 -0.84 3.49 10.16
C ASP A 90 -1.33 2.87 8.83
N PRO A 91 -2.01 3.63 7.95
CA PRO A 91 -2.62 3.09 6.74
C PRO A 91 -1.60 2.35 5.86
N GLY A 92 -1.90 1.08 5.56
CA GLY A 92 -1.04 0.17 4.81
C GLY A 92 -0.01 -0.61 5.66
N ARG A 93 0.04 -0.45 6.99
CA ARG A 93 1.01 -1.18 7.82
C ARG A 93 0.58 -2.59 8.22
N PHE A 94 -0.73 -2.87 8.21
CA PHE A 94 -1.24 -4.24 8.25
C PHE A 94 -1.02 -4.91 6.89
N ARG A 95 -0.48 -6.14 6.89
CA ARG A 95 -0.05 -6.83 5.67
C ARG A 95 -0.54 -8.26 5.65
N VAL A 96 -1.14 -8.65 4.54
CA VAL A 96 -1.50 -10.04 4.27
C VAL A 96 -0.34 -10.71 3.54
N TYR A 97 0.55 -11.37 4.31
CA TYR A 97 1.75 -12.01 3.77
C TYR A 97 1.43 -13.04 2.69
N SER A 98 0.32 -13.78 2.81
CA SER A 98 -0.08 -14.75 1.79
C SER A 98 -0.34 -14.13 0.42
N LEU A 99 -0.74 -12.85 0.36
CA LEU A 99 -0.90 -12.07 -0.87
C LEU A 99 0.47 -11.60 -1.39
N LEU A 100 1.28 -10.96 -0.53
CA LEU A 100 2.60 -10.44 -0.90
C LEU A 100 3.52 -11.55 -1.41
N GLU A 101 3.50 -12.71 -0.75
CA GLU A 101 4.28 -13.88 -1.15
C GLU A 101 3.85 -14.46 -2.50
N ASP A 102 2.55 -14.39 -2.83
CA ASP A 102 2.02 -14.88 -4.10
C ASP A 102 2.39 -13.96 -5.26
N VAL A 103 2.38 -12.64 -5.03
CA VAL A 103 2.69 -11.63 -6.04
C VAL A 103 4.21 -11.47 -6.20
N TYR A 104 4.94 -11.29 -5.10
CA TYR A 104 6.34 -10.84 -5.13
C TYR A 104 7.35 -11.97 -4.88
N GLY A 105 6.92 -13.09 -4.32
CA GLY A 105 7.73 -14.28 -4.03
C GLY A 105 7.69 -14.67 -2.55
N ASN A 106 7.72 -15.98 -2.29
CA ASN A 106 7.51 -16.56 -0.95
C ASN A 106 8.79 -16.90 -0.17
N ASN A 107 9.97 -16.66 -0.75
CA ASN A 107 11.26 -16.86 -0.13
C ASN A 107 12.33 -16.02 -0.86
N SER A 108 13.52 -15.88 -0.27
CA SER A 108 14.61 -15.08 -0.83
C SER A 108 14.94 -15.47 -2.28
N SER A 109 15.03 -16.76 -2.61
CA SER A 109 15.38 -17.21 -3.96
C SER A 109 14.32 -16.83 -4.99
N THR A 110 13.03 -16.99 -4.66
CA THR A 110 11.94 -16.59 -5.56
C THR A 110 11.92 -15.06 -5.73
N ILE A 111 12.10 -14.32 -4.64
CA ILE A 111 12.08 -12.86 -4.67
C ILE A 111 13.25 -12.32 -5.51
N GLU A 112 14.47 -12.81 -5.28
CA GLU A 112 15.66 -12.38 -6.02
C GLU A 112 15.51 -12.60 -7.54
N LYS A 113 14.85 -13.69 -7.96
CA LYS A 113 14.53 -13.95 -9.38
C LYS A 113 13.54 -12.96 -9.96
N ASN A 114 12.65 -12.40 -9.14
CA ASN A 114 11.66 -11.41 -9.54
C ASN A 114 12.22 -9.98 -9.52
N LEU A 115 13.41 -9.74 -8.95
CA LEU A 115 14.05 -8.44 -8.96
C LEU A 115 14.58 -8.09 -10.36
N LYS A 116 14.53 -6.80 -10.69
CA LYS A 116 15.24 -6.22 -11.84
C LYS A 116 16.15 -5.09 -11.40
N ASN A 117 17.22 -4.90 -12.16
CA ASN A 117 18.04 -3.70 -12.08
C ASN A 117 17.30 -2.55 -12.77
N VAL A 118 16.94 -1.53 -12.00
CA VAL A 118 16.33 -0.29 -12.48
C VAL A 118 17.42 0.76 -12.61
N ASN A 119 17.73 1.17 -13.84
CA ASN A 119 18.65 2.29 -14.08
C ASN A 119 17.90 3.61 -13.92
N THR A 120 18.42 4.50 -13.08
CA THR A 120 17.78 5.77 -12.71
C THR A 120 18.80 6.91 -12.73
N PRO A 121 18.35 8.18 -12.72
CA PRO A 121 19.24 9.34 -12.57
C PRO A 121 20.06 9.34 -11.26
N TYR A 122 19.70 8.52 -10.27
CA TYR A 122 20.36 8.41 -8.97
C TYR A 122 21.21 7.15 -8.83
N GLY A 123 21.44 6.43 -9.93
CA GLY A 123 22.15 5.15 -9.97
C GLY A 123 21.24 3.96 -10.24
N THR A 124 21.82 2.76 -10.23
CA THR A 124 21.09 1.51 -10.43
C THR A 124 20.64 0.94 -9.09
N VAL A 125 19.36 0.60 -8.98
CA VAL A 125 18.77 -0.04 -7.78
C VAL A 125 18.05 -1.32 -8.16
N GLN A 126 17.94 -2.27 -7.22
CA GLN A 126 17.14 -3.49 -7.41
C GLN A 126 15.73 -3.30 -6.87
N PHE A 127 14.73 -3.72 -7.64
CA PHE A 127 13.32 -3.64 -7.24
C PHE A 127 12.50 -4.75 -7.91
N ASN A 128 11.40 -5.16 -7.29
CA ASN A 128 10.59 -6.27 -7.79
C ASN A 128 9.88 -5.90 -9.09
N ASN A 129 10.00 -6.73 -10.12
CA ASN A 129 9.35 -6.48 -11.40
C ASN A 129 7.85 -6.80 -11.40
N ASN A 130 7.41 -7.67 -10.49
CA ASN A 130 6.03 -8.12 -10.42
C ASN A 130 5.09 -7.00 -10.00
N GLY A 131 3.84 -7.05 -10.47
CA GLY A 131 2.83 -6.04 -10.19
C GLY A 131 3.23 -4.62 -10.57
N LYS A 132 4.06 -4.45 -11.62
CA LYS A 132 4.56 -3.15 -12.13
C LYS A 132 5.41 -2.34 -11.11
N ALA A 133 5.80 -2.92 -9.98
CA ALA A 133 6.44 -2.19 -8.89
C ALA A 133 7.75 -1.48 -9.31
N ALA A 134 8.63 -2.18 -10.05
CA ALA A 134 9.89 -1.60 -10.52
C ALA A 134 9.71 -0.60 -11.67
N GLU A 135 8.62 -0.68 -12.44
CA GLU A 135 8.25 0.39 -13.38
C GLU A 135 7.80 1.64 -12.63
N SER A 136 6.94 1.48 -11.62
CA SER A 136 6.50 2.59 -10.78
C SER A 136 7.67 3.28 -10.07
N LEU A 137 8.63 2.53 -9.52
CA LEU A 137 9.83 3.13 -8.94
C LEU A 137 10.66 3.91 -9.98
N LYS A 138 10.82 3.36 -11.18
CA LYS A 138 11.52 4.06 -12.28
C LYS A 138 10.85 5.40 -12.57
N ASN A 139 9.52 5.41 -12.72
CA ASN A 139 8.77 6.62 -13.01
C ASN A 139 8.94 7.68 -11.90
N VAL A 140 8.87 7.26 -10.63
CA VAL A 140 9.14 8.14 -9.48
C VAL A 140 10.51 8.79 -9.61
N LEU A 141 11.58 8.00 -9.76
CA LEU A 141 12.95 8.52 -9.71
C LEU A 141 13.29 9.41 -10.92
N TYR A 142 12.67 9.17 -12.08
CA TYR A 142 12.78 10.08 -13.23
C TYR A 142 12.00 11.38 -13.02
N GLU A 143 10.79 11.32 -12.48
CA GLU A 143 9.98 12.51 -12.18
C GLU A 143 10.63 13.37 -11.11
N LEU A 144 11.10 12.75 -10.01
CA LEU A 144 11.86 13.40 -8.95
C LEU A 144 13.11 14.10 -9.48
N HIS A 145 13.87 13.45 -10.37
CA HIS A 145 15.02 14.09 -11.01
C HIS A 145 14.61 15.32 -11.82
N GLY A 146 13.50 15.25 -12.57
CA GLY A 146 12.96 16.36 -13.33
C GLY A 146 12.66 17.58 -12.47
N ILE A 147 12.05 17.39 -11.29
CA ILE A 147 11.67 18.47 -10.37
C ILE A 147 12.81 18.91 -9.43
N SER A 148 13.78 18.03 -9.13
CA SER A 148 14.86 18.32 -8.17
C SER A 148 16.16 18.81 -8.81
N LYS A 149 16.37 18.62 -10.13
CA LYS A 149 17.65 18.91 -10.81
C LYS A 149 18.23 20.31 -10.55
N ASN A 150 17.36 21.32 -10.39
CA ASN A 150 17.73 22.71 -10.13
C ASN A 150 17.33 23.18 -8.72
N ASN A 151 16.91 22.25 -7.85
CA ASN A 151 16.48 22.53 -6.48
C ASN A 151 17.30 21.65 -5.51
N GLY A 152 18.47 22.16 -5.11
CA GLY A 152 19.39 21.43 -4.22
C GLY A 152 18.76 21.07 -2.87
N LYS A 153 17.85 21.90 -2.35
CA LYS A 153 17.11 21.61 -1.12
C LYS A 153 16.16 20.43 -1.29
N LEU A 154 15.47 20.31 -2.42
CA LEU A 154 14.63 19.14 -2.69
C LEU A 154 15.49 17.90 -2.91
N ASN A 155 16.58 18.05 -3.67
CA ASN A 155 17.49 16.95 -3.97
C ASN A 155 18.16 16.37 -2.72
N SER A 156 18.41 17.18 -1.68
CA SER A 156 18.98 16.70 -0.41
C SER A 156 18.05 15.80 0.40
N TYR A 157 16.77 15.68 0.02
CA TYR A 157 15.86 14.68 0.60
C TYR A 157 15.85 13.38 -0.21
N ILE A 158 16.38 13.39 -1.43
CA ILE A 158 16.30 12.26 -2.38
C ILE A 158 17.63 11.54 -2.48
N TYR A 159 18.74 12.27 -2.61
CA TYR A 159 20.06 11.69 -2.87
C TYR A 159 21.08 12.03 -1.77
N PRO A 160 21.90 11.06 -1.31
CA PRO A 160 21.98 9.66 -1.76
C PRO A 160 20.80 8.80 -1.28
N LEU A 161 20.38 7.83 -2.13
CA LEU A 161 19.37 6.84 -1.74
C LEU A 161 19.90 5.97 -0.61
N ASN A 162 19.06 5.64 0.38
CA ASN A 162 19.46 4.86 1.56
C ASN A 162 19.23 3.35 1.38
N GLY A 163 18.40 2.92 0.43
CA GLY A 163 18.38 1.53 -0.04
C GLY A 163 17.03 1.07 -0.56
N THR A 164 17.05 -0.04 -1.30
CA THR A 164 15.84 -0.73 -1.79
C THR A 164 15.77 -2.16 -1.25
N PHE A 165 16.17 -3.17 -2.03
CA PHE A 165 16.08 -4.57 -1.63
C PHE A 165 17.04 -4.90 -0.48
N ASN A 166 16.50 -5.51 0.57
CA ASN A 166 17.26 -6.11 1.66
C ASN A 166 16.42 -7.20 2.31
N TYR A 167 16.81 -8.46 2.12
CA TYR A 167 16.08 -9.61 2.67
C TYR A 167 16.28 -9.72 4.18
N ARG A 168 15.36 -9.10 4.94
CA ARG A 168 15.38 -9.04 6.41
C ARG A 168 13.98 -9.03 7.02
N HIS A 169 13.93 -9.39 8.30
CA HIS A 169 12.75 -9.15 9.13
C HIS A 169 12.72 -7.69 9.62
N ILE A 170 11.54 -7.23 10.02
CA ILE A 170 11.35 -5.96 10.71
C ILE A 170 11.97 -6.08 12.11
N ALA A 171 12.71 -5.06 12.54
CA ALA A 171 13.40 -5.11 13.82
C ALA A 171 12.43 -5.33 14.99
N GLY A 172 12.66 -6.39 15.77
CA GLY A 172 11.82 -6.76 16.91
C GLY A 172 10.57 -7.57 16.55
N THR A 173 10.45 -8.05 15.31
CA THR A 173 9.35 -8.95 14.91
C THR A 173 9.89 -10.10 14.06
N ASN A 174 9.05 -11.12 13.83
CA ASN A 174 9.33 -12.21 12.89
C ASN A 174 8.68 -11.98 11.52
N LEU A 175 8.31 -10.73 11.23
CA LEU A 175 7.60 -10.35 10.01
C LEU A 175 8.60 -9.84 8.96
N LEU A 176 8.50 -10.33 7.72
CA LEU A 176 9.37 -9.86 6.64
C LEU A 176 9.14 -8.38 6.35
N SER A 177 10.24 -7.65 6.18
CA SER A 177 10.21 -6.23 5.79
C SER A 177 9.69 -6.07 4.35
N PRO A 178 9.01 -4.97 4.01
CA PRO A 178 8.72 -4.63 2.61
C PRO A 178 9.98 -4.56 1.72
N HIS A 179 11.12 -4.16 2.30
CA HIS A 179 12.42 -4.22 1.61
C HIS A 179 12.80 -5.65 1.21
N ALA A 180 12.36 -6.66 1.97
CA ALA A 180 12.65 -8.05 1.67
C ALA A 180 11.90 -8.56 0.44
N PHE A 181 10.76 -7.95 0.08
CA PHE A 181 10.04 -8.25 -1.17
C PHE A 181 10.54 -7.41 -2.35
N GLY A 182 11.43 -6.43 -2.11
CA GLY A 182 11.88 -5.49 -3.14
C GLY A 182 10.79 -4.51 -3.57
N ILE A 183 9.87 -4.16 -2.66
CA ILE A 183 8.75 -3.23 -2.92
C ILE A 183 8.84 -1.95 -2.10
N ALA A 184 9.98 -1.68 -1.45
CA ALA A 184 10.19 -0.46 -0.68
C ALA A 184 11.54 0.19 -0.96
N ILE A 185 11.57 1.50 -0.76
CA ILE A 185 12.75 2.35 -0.90
C ILE A 185 12.84 3.32 0.27
N ASP A 186 14.05 3.46 0.80
CA ASP A 186 14.39 4.49 1.76
C ASP A 186 15.17 5.60 1.06
N LEU A 187 14.73 6.85 1.21
CA LEU A 187 15.44 8.05 0.75
C LEU A 187 16.46 8.52 1.82
N VAL A 188 16.97 9.74 1.67
CA VAL A 188 18.01 10.30 2.54
C VAL A 188 17.57 10.27 4.01
N ARG A 189 18.40 9.63 4.84
CA ARG A 189 18.19 9.49 6.28
C ARG A 189 18.42 10.79 7.04
N ASP A 190 17.54 11.05 7.99
CA ASP A 190 17.60 12.04 9.07
C ASP A 190 17.39 11.31 10.41
N ASN A 191 18.00 11.80 11.49
CA ASN A 191 17.86 11.19 12.82
C ASN A 191 16.43 11.30 13.37
N ARG A 192 15.58 12.13 12.78
CA ARG A 192 14.18 12.33 13.17
C ARG A 192 13.21 11.44 12.40
N ASP A 193 13.68 10.58 11.50
CA ASP A 193 12.79 9.90 10.56
C ASP A 193 11.97 8.75 11.15
N TYR A 194 12.40 8.12 12.25
CA TYR A 194 11.82 6.85 12.71
C TYR A 194 11.43 6.86 14.18
N TRP A 195 10.20 6.43 14.44
CA TRP A 195 9.55 6.47 15.77
C TRP A 195 10.28 5.69 16.87
N LYS A 196 11.08 4.66 16.56
CA LYS A 196 11.82 3.91 17.61
C LYS A 196 13.01 4.68 18.19
N TRP A 197 13.54 5.68 17.47
CA TRP A 197 14.71 6.44 17.93
C TRP A 197 14.49 7.96 17.99
N ALA A 198 13.38 8.45 17.45
CA ALA A 198 13.00 9.86 17.50
C ALA A 198 11.77 10.04 18.40
N THR A 199 11.72 11.19 19.08
CA THR A 199 10.53 11.59 19.84
C THR A 199 9.39 12.00 18.90
N GLU A 200 8.14 11.97 19.39
CA GLU A 200 6.99 12.44 18.61
C GLU A 200 7.16 13.90 18.13
N SER A 201 7.73 14.78 18.96
CA SER A 201 8.02 16.18 18.57
C SER A 201 9.01 16.26 17.40
N GLN A 202 10.07 15.46 17.44
CA GLN A 202 11.05 15.38 16.36
C GLN A 202 10.44 14.81 15.07
N GLY A 203 9.63 13.76 15.19
CA GLY A 203 8.89 13.19 14.06
C GLY A 203 7.91 14.20 13.45
N GLN A 204 7.15 14.91 14.30
CA GLN A 204 6.24 15.97 13.88
C GLN A 204 6.97 17.11 13.16
N GLU A 205 8.12 17.57 13.65
CA GLU A 205 8.95 18.56 12.94
C GLU A 205 9.42 18.03 11.59
N ARG A 206 9.85 16.76 11.54
CA ARG A 206 10.33 16.13 10.31
C ARG A 206 9.22 16.02 9.27
N ILE A 207 8.05 15.51 9.65
CA ILE A 207 6.86 15.40 8.79
C ILE A 207 6.43 16.78 8.27
N ALA A 208 6.36 17.80 9.14
CA ALA A 208 5.97 19.16 8.75
C ALA A 208 6.95 19.80 7.75
N SER A 209 8.23 19.43 7.82
CA SER A 209 9.28 19.94 6.93
C SER A 209 9.46 19.15 5.63
N TYR A 210 8.84 17.98 5.52
CA TYR A 210 9.07 17.05 4.41
C TYR A 210 8.47 17.60 3.11
N PRO A 211 9.23 17.63 1.98
CA PRO A 211 8.72 18.16 0.72
C PRO A 211 7.51 17.37 0.21
N LYS A 212 6.35 18.01 0.12
CA LYS A 212 5.12 17.39 -0.37
C LYS A 212 5.26 16.89 -1.80
N GLU A 213 6.10 17.54 -2.62
CA GLU A 213 6.33 17.18 -4.01
C GLU A 213 6.94 15.78 -4.15
N ILE A 214 7.75 15.36 -3.17
CA ILE A 214 8.27 13.99 -3.11
C ILE A 214 7.11 13.02 -2.85
N VAL A 215 6.35 13.28 -1.78
CA VAL A 215 5.22 12.43 -1.36
C VAL A 215 4.19 12.28 -2.47
N GLU A 216 3.77 13.38 -3.09
CA GLU A 216 2.80 13.40 -4.19
C GLU A 216 3.32 12.64 -5.42
N THR A 217 4.62 12.73 -5.73
CA THR A 217 5.24 11.97 -6.84
C THR A 217 5.19 10.46 -6.57
N PHE A 218 5.45 10.03 -5.34
CA PHE A 218 5.34 8.63 -4.93
C PHE A 218 3.89 8.12 -4.99
N GLU A 219 2.93 8.88 -4.47
CA GLU A 219 1.50 8.52 -4.44
C GLU A 219 0.87 8.46 -5.84
N LYS A 220 1.30 9.36 -6.73
CA LYS A 220 0.95 9.32 -8.15
C LYS A 220 1.37 7.98 -8.77
N ASN A 221 2.48 7.42 -8.31
CA ASN A 221 3.06 6.15 -8.76
C ASN A 221 2.80 4.98 -7.80
N ASN A 222 1.71 5.03 -7.02
CA ASN A 222 1.20 3.92 -6.21
C ASN A 222 2.06 3.51 -5.00
N PHE A 223 2.85 4.42 -4.47
CA PHE A 223 3.55 4.25 -3.20
C PHE A 223 2.83 4.96 -2.07
N ILE A 224 2.82 4.33 -0.89
CA ILE A 224 2.48 4.98 0.38
C ILE A 224 3.75 5.48 1.06
N TRP A 225 3.61 6.50 1.90
CA TRP A 225 4.70 7.11 2.63
C TRP A 225 4.61 6.83 4.13
N GLY A 226 5.72 6.39 4.74
CA GLY A 226 5.78 6.11 6.17
C GLY A 226 5.64 7.35 7.07
N GLY A 227 5.75 8.56 6.52
CA GLY A 227 5.41 9.80 7.22
C GLY A 227 3.92 10.03 7.45
N LYS A 228 3.05 9.21 6.86
CA LYS A 228 1.58 9.21 7.08
C LYS A 228 1.16 8.07 8.02
N TRP A 229 2.02 7.70 8.96
CA TRP A 229 1.77 6.75 10.04
C TRP A 229 1.93 7.43 11.40
N ASN A 230 1.23 6.92 12.41
CA ASN A 230 1.49 7.24 13.80
C ASN A 230 2.86 6.70 14.22
N HIS A 231 3.17 5.47 13.79
CA HIS A 231 4.52 4.89 13.87
C HIS A 231 5.39 5.40 12.71
N PHE A 232 5.66 6.71 12.70
CA PHE A 232 6.28 7.42 11.59
C PHE A 232 7.63 6.82 11.13
N ASP A 233 7.81 6.81 9.81
CA ASP A 233 9.01 6.36 9.09
C ASP A 233 9.21 7.23 7.83
N THR A 234 9.66 8.47 7.99
CA THR A 234 9.56 9.50 6.93
C THR A 234 10.55 9.34 5.77
N LEU A 235 11.58 8.50 5.91
CA LEU A 235 12.43 8.14 4.78
C LEU A 235 11.83 7.02 3.91
N HIS A 236 10.84 6.29 4.44
CA HIS A 236 10.35 5.04 3.88
C HIS A 236 9.16 5.23 2.94
N PHE A 237 9.24 4.60 1.77
CA PHE A 237 8.13 4.49 0.82
C PHE A 237 7.95 3.03 0.41
N GLU A 238 6.70 2.57 0.36
CA GLU A 238 6.34 1.20 0.01
C GLU A 238 5.32 1.18 -1.13
N TYR A 239 5.56 0.37 -2.15
CA TYR A 239 4.65 0.18 -3.28
C TYR A 239 3.42 -0.59 -2.84
N ARG A 240 2.27 0.11 -2.74
CA ARG A 240 0.98 -0.40 -2.24
C ARG A 240 -0.17 0.11 -3.10
N PRO A 241 -0.25 -0.36 -4.36
CA PRO A 241 -1.25 0.11 -5.32
C PRO A 241 -2.68 -0.06 -4.85
N GLU A 242 -3.01 -1.13 -4.14
CA GLU A 242 -4.34 -1.40 -3.61
C GLU A 242 -4.78 -0.35 -2.59
N ILE A 243 -3.85 0.11 -1.73
CA ILE A 243 -4.11 1.15 -0.73
C ILE A 243 -4.31 2.50 -1.39
N ILE A 244 -3.46 2.84 -2.37
CA ILE A 244 -3.56 4.09 -3.14
C ILE A 244 -4.84 4.12 -3.98
N MET A 245 -5.24 3.00 -4.59
CA MET A 245 -6.49 2.92 -5.35
C MET A 245 -7.71 3.12 -4.45
N LYS A 246 -7.73 2.51 -3.25
CA LYS A 246 -8.82 2.72 -2.28
C LYS A 246 -8.91 4.20 -1.89
N ALA A 247 -7.77 4.84 -1.62
CA ALA A 247 -7.73 6.26 -1.31
C ALA A 247 -8.20 7.14 -2.49
N LYS A 248 -7.79 6.84 -3.73
CA LYS A 248 -8.18 7.63 -4.91
C LYS A 248 -9.66 7.52 -5.25
N TYR A 249 -10.22 6.31 -5.18
CA TYR A 249 -11.58 6.05 -5.68
C TYR A 249 -12.64 6.00 -4.58
N PHE A 250 -12.26 5.64 -3.36
CA PHE A 250 -13.18 5.33 -2.26
C PHE A 250 -12.82 5.98 -0.92
N ASN A 251 -11.99 7.04 -0.93
CA ASN A 251 -11.86 7.95 0.21
C ASN A 251 -13.19 8.70 0.40
N ASN A 252 -14.09 8.20 1.25
CA ASN A 252 -15.14 9.06 1.80
C ASN A 252 -15.79 8.49 3.07
N ASN A 253 -15.60 9.25 4.13
CA ASN A 253 -16.14 9.09 5.46
C ASN A 253 -17.66 9.25 5.60
N ASP A 254 -18.46 9.49 4.54
CA ASP A 254 -19.88 9.89 4.76
C ASP A 254 -20.93 9.54 3.70
N LYS A 255 -20.62 8.82 2.61
CA LYS A 255 -21.66 8.53 1.60
C LYS A 255 -21.61 7.09 1.12
N ILE A 256 -22.61 6.30 1.54
CA ILE A 256 -23.06 5.11 0.80
C ILE A 256 -23.17 5.53 -0.66
N LYS A 257 -22.25 5.02 -1.48
CA LYS A 257 -22.22 5.32 -2.90
C LYS A 257 -23.20 4.37 -3.60
N ASP A 258 -24.14 4.93 -4.34
CA ASP A 258 -25.02 4.18 -5.25
C ASP A 258 -24.70 4.59 -6.70
N PRO A 259 -24.24 3.65 -7.55
CA PRO A 259 -23.86 2.29 -7.21
C PRO A 259 -22.57 2.22 -6.36
N TRP A 260 -22.31 1.08 -5.69
CA TRP A 260 -21.17 0.92 -4.76
C TRP A 260 -19.81 1.21 -5.39
N TYR A 261 -19.69 1.05 -6.71
CA TYR A 261 -18.48 1.30 -7.50
C TYR A 261 -18.36 2.75 -8.01
N LYS A 262 -19.25 3.67 -7.60
CA LYS A 262 -19.20 5.08 -8.04
C LYS A 262 -17.85 5.73 -7.66
N GLY A 263 -17.13 6.22 -8.66
CA GLY A 263 -15.78 6.78 -8.50
C GLY A 263 -14.68 5.91 -9.11
N ALA A 264 -14.94 4.62 -9.37
CA ALA A 264 -14.07 3.82 -10.22
C ALA A 264 -14.13 4.31 -11.68
N THR A 265 -13.03 4.20 -12.41
CA THR A 265 -12.90 4.60 -13.82
C THR A 265 -13.56 3.59 -14.76
N LEU A 266 -14.89 3.59 -14.84
CA LEU A 266 -15.68 2.64 -15.64
C LEU A 266 -15.51 2.78 -17.17
N GLU A 267 -14.79 3.81 -17.63
CA GLU A 267 -14.37 3.93 -19.03
C GLU A 267 -13.37 2.82 -19.41
N ASP A 268 -12.67 2.25 -18.42
CA ASP A 268 -11.84 1.07 -18.58
C ASP A 268 -12.72 -0.20 -18.59
N LYS A 269 -12.67 -0.91 -19.72
CA LYS A 269 -13.40 -2.17 -19.90
C LYS A 269 -13.03 -3.22 -18.84
N GLN A 270 -11.76 -3.28 -18.44
CA GLN A 270 -11.28 -4.25 -17.45
C GLN A 270 -11.90 -3.97 -16.07
N VAL A 271 -12.00 -2.70 -15.68
CA VAL A 271 -12.64 -2.29 -14.43
C VAL A 271 -14.12 -2.66 -14.44
N LYS A 272 -14.81 -2.47 -15.58
CA LYS A 272 -16.21 -2.89 -15.73
C LYS A 272 -16.37 -4.41 -15.58
N ASP A 273 -15.50 -5.20 -16.19
CA ASP A 273 -15.51 -6.66 -16.08
C ASP A 273 -15.31 -7.12 -14.62
N TYR A 274 -14.47 -6.42 -13.84
CA TYR A 274 -14.31 -6.68 -12.40
C TYR A 274 -15.56 -6.35 -11.60
N VAL A 275 -16.20 -5.21 -11.86
CA VAL A 275 -17.47 -4.84 -11.22
C VAL A 275 -18.54 -5.89 -11.48
N ASP A 276 -18.68 -6.36 -12.72
CA ASP A 276 -19.65 -7.39 -13.10
C ASP A 276 -19.34 -8.73 -12.40
N LYS A 277 -18.06 -9.11 -12.32
CA LYS A 277 -17.61 -10.30 -11.57
C LYS A 277 -17.97 -10.21 -10.08
N ILE A 278 -17.67 -9.07 -9.45
CA ILE A 278 -17.99 -8.81 -8.04
C ILE A 278 -19.50 -8.87 -7.80
N ASN A 279 -20.32 -8.23 -8.64
CA ASN A 279 -21.78 -8.25 -8.51
C ASN A 279 -22.35 -9.67 -8.66
N LYS A 280 -21.77 -10.48 -9.54
CA LYS A 280 -22.19 -11.87 -9.74
C LYS A 280 -21.83 -12.75 -8.53
N ALA A 281 -20.65 -12.56 -7.96
CA ALA A 281 -20.15 -13.35 -6.83
C ALA A 281 -20.78 -12.96 -5.49
N LEU A 282 -21.02 -11.66 -5.27
CA LEU A 282 -21.40 -11.07 -3.98
C LEU A 282 -22.81 -10.46 -4.04
N LYS A 283 -23.81 -11.32 -4.26
CA LYS A 283 -25.23 -10.92 -4.30
C LYS A 283 -25.72 -10.39 -2.95
#